data_AF-A0AA47IL70-F1
#
_entry.id   AF-A0AA47IL70-F1
#
_cell.length_a   1.000
_cell.length_b   1.000
_cell.length_c   1.000
_cell.angle_alpha   90.00
_cell.angle_beta   90.00
_cell.angle_gamma   90.00
#
_symmetry.space_group_name_H-M   'P 1'
#
loop_
_entity.id
_entity.type
_entity.pdbx_description
1 polymer ?
#
loop_
_entity_poly.entity_id
_entity_poly.type
_entity_poly.pdbx_seq_one_letter_code
_entity_poly.pdbx_strand_id
1 'polypeptide(L)' 'MDTYCSDTDFVIGYPDEVGGGFSFKDEASLAAEPLVGELLDDDGNVVYRDDQAVTVTEIKEAILHSQQ' A
#
# COMPACT_ATOMS: atom_id res chain seq x y z
N MET A 1 -14.41 16.41 -6.07
CA MET A 1 -14.71 15.03 -5.66
C MET A 1 -13.51 14.63 -4.84
N ASP A 2 -13.55 14.98 -3.57
CA ASP A 2 -12.52 14.61 -2.60
C ASP A 2 -12.55 13.09 -2.52
N THR A 3 -11.59 12.44 -3.17
CA THR A 3 -11.35 11.00 -3.04
C THR A 3 -10.88 10.77 -1.61
N TYR A 4 -11.82 10.74 -0.68
CA TYR A 4 -11.57 10.40 0.70
C TYR A 4 -11.14 8.94 0.71
N CYS A 5 -9.89 8.73 1.12
CA CYS A 5 -9.38 7.41 1.43
C CYS A 5 -10.22 6.84 2.58
N SER A 6 -10.90 5.74 2.31
CA SER A 6 -11.73 5.00 3.25
C SER A 6 -10.84 4.19 4.18
N ASP A 7 -11.32 3.97 5.41
CA ASP A 7 -10.63 3.16 6.41
C ASP A 7 -10.37 1.70 5.96
N THR A 8 -11.14 1.23 4.98
CA THR A 8 -11.03 -0.08 4.33
C THR A 8 -10.14 -0.10 3.10
N ASP A 9 -9.62 1.05 2.66
CA ASP A 9 -8.69 1.06 1.54
C ASP A 9 -7.39 0.36 1.92
N PHE A 10 -6.85 -0.38 0.96
CA PHE A 10 -5.58 -1.06 1.11
C PHE A 10 -4.44 -0.13 0.70
N VAL A 11 -3.41 -0.12 1.53
CA VAL A 11 -2.19 0.64 1.35
C VAL A 11 -1.04 -0.35 1.24
N ILE A 12 -0.20 -0.12 0.24
CA ILE A 12 1.07 -0.81 0.09
C ILE A 12 2.15 0.24 0.32
N GLY A 13 2.97 0.02 1.34
CA GLY A 13 4.14 0.85 1.64
C GLY A 13 5.36 0.36 0.86
N TYR A 14 6.18 1.31 0.41
CA TYR A 14 7.47 1.03 -0.21
C TYR A 14 8.60 1.55 0.69
N PRO A 15 9.67 0.77 0.90
CA PRO A 15 10.80 1.22 1.71
C PRO A 15 11.56 2.36 1.01
N ASP A 16 12.20 3.23 1.80
CA ASP A 16 13.04 4.32 1.26
C ASP A 16 14.15 3.81 0.33
N GLU A 17 14.64 2.59 0.55
CA GLU A 17 15.66 1.93 -0.28
C GLU A 17 15.26 1.79 -1.76
N VAL A 18 13.95 1.80 -2.06
CA VAL A 18 13.41 1.72 -3.43
C VAL A 18 12.71 3.00 -3.87
N GLY A 19 12.99 4.13 -3.19
CA GLY A 19 12.43 5.45 -3.49
C GLY A 19 11.37 5.92 -2.48
N GLY A 20 10.91 5.02 -1.60
CA GLY A 20 9.91 5.33 -0.57
C GLY A 20 8.52 5.65 -1.13
N GLY A 21 7.53 5.65 -0.24
CA GLY A 21 6.17 6.10 -0.54
C GLY A 21 5.12 5.02 -0.31
N PHE A 22 3.92 5.25 -0.84
CA PHE A 22 2.80 4.32 -0.72
C PHE A 22 1.88 4.41 -1.92
N SER A 23 1.22 3.28 -2.22
CA SER A 23 0.16 3.18 -3.22
C SER A 23 -1.14 2.74 -2.56
N PHE A 24 -2.25 3.33 -2.98
CA PHE A 24 -3.59 2.85 -2.62
C PHE A 24 -4.10 1.87 -3.67
N LYS A 25 -4.80 0.84 -3.21
CA LYS A 25 -5.58 -0.05 -4.07
C LYS A 25 -7.01 -0.13 -3.58
N ASP A 26 -7.95 0.10 -4.49
CA ASP A 26 -9.38 -0.09 -4.26
C ASP A 26 -9.72 -1.56 -3.98
N GLU A 27 -10.71 -1.77 -3.11
CA GLU A 27 -11.26 -3.09 -2.76
C GLU A 27 -11.72 -3.89 -4.00
N ALA A 28 -12.17 -3.22 -5.06
CA ALA A 28 -12.56 -3.88 -6.31
C ALA A 28 -11.38 -4.55 -7.04
N SER A 29 -10.16 -4.07 -6.81
CA SER A 29 -8.94 -4.67 -7.37
C SER A 29 -8.51 -5.95 -6.64
N LEU A 30 -9.12 -6.27 -5.49
CA LEU A 30 -8.85 -7.48 -4.68
C LEU A 30 -9.39 -8.75 -5.32
N ALA A 31 -10.48 -8.64 -6.06
CA ALA A 31 -11.17 -9.81 -6.59
C ALA A 31 -10.39 -10.46 -7.75
N ALA A 32 -9.39 -9.78 -8.31
CA ALA A 32 -8.68 -10.24 -9.48
C ALA A 32 -7.46 -11.11 -9.13
N GLU A 33 -6.60 -10.70 -8.20
CA GLU A 33 -5.28 -11.32 -7.93
C GLU A 33 -4.82 -10.96 -6.51
N PRO A 34 -3.83 -11.65 -5.89
CA PRO A 34 -3.25 -11.19 -4.64
C PRO A 34 -2.87 -9.71 -4.71
N LEU A 35 -3.10 -8.98 -3.61
CA LEU A 35 -2.71 -7.58 -3.47
C LEU A 35 -1.18 -7.46 -3.48
N VAL A 36 -0.60 -7.45 -4.67
CA VAL A 36 0.83 -7.31 -4.85
C VAL A 36 1.13 -5.88 -5.24
N GLY A 37 1.93 -5.19 -4.43
CA GLY A 37 2.56 -3.92 -4.76
C GLY A 37 3.87 -4.17 -5.47
N GLU A 38 3.94 -3.83 -6.75
CA GLU A 38 5.16 -3.97 -7.54
C GLU A 38 5.71 -2.59 -7.85
N LEU A 39 7.01 -2.43 -7.62
CA LEU A 39 7.76 -1.28 -8.08
C LEU A 39 8.64 -1.76 -9.24
N LEU A 40 8.53 -1.06 -10.37
CA LEU A 40 9.24 -1.39 -11.61
C LEU A 40 10.40 -0.40 -11.81
N ASP A 41 11.51 -0.88 -12.35
CA ASP A 41 12.55 0.00 -12.89
C ASP A 41 12.15 0.60 -14.25
N ASP A 42 13.02 1.46 -14.81
CA ASP A 42 12.83 2.09 -16.12
C ASP A 42 12.77 1.07 -17.28
N ASP A 43 13.28 -0.14 -17.09
CA ASP A 43 13.24 -1.25 -18.04
C ASP A 43 11.98 -2.12 -17.87
N GLY A 44 11.14 -1.83 -16.87
CA GLY A 44 9.90 -2.56 -16.57
C GLY A 44 10.11 -3.85 -15.76
N ASN A 45 11.28 -4.05 -15.15
CA ASN A 45 11.54 -5.20 -14.28
C ASN A 45 11.09 -4.91 -12.85
N VAL A 46 10.58 -5.93 -12.17
CA VAL A 46 10.17 -5.83 -10.76
C VAL A 46 11.42 -5.70 -9.88
N VAL A 47 11.59 -4.53 -9.25
CA VAL A 47 12.67 -4.27 -8.29
C VAL A 47 12.22 -4.41 -6.84
N TYR A 48 10.91 -4.32 -6.58
CA TYR A 48 10.33 -4.55 -5.28
C TYR A 48 8.95 -5.17 -5.42
N ARG A 49 8.65 -6.12 -4.55
CA ARG A 49 7.35 -6.78 -4.49
C ARG A 49 6.94 -6.95 -3.03
N ASP A 50 5.77 -6.43 -2.71
CA ASP A 50 5.16 -6.58 -1.39
C ASP A 50 3.76 -7.17 -1.55
N ASP A 51 3.54 -8.33 -0.92
CA ASP A 51 2.23 -9.00 -0.86
C ASP A 51 1.47 -8.71 0.44
N GLN A 52 2.04 -7.87 1.32
CA GLN A 52 1.49 -7.52 2.62
C GLN A 52 0.76 -6.18 2.53
N ALA A 53 -0.41 -6.19 1.91
CA ALA A 53 -1.28 -5.03 1.98
C ALA A 53 -1.87 -4.85 3.37
N VAL A 54 -1.80 -3.62 3.88
CA VAL A 54 -2.38 -3.20 5.15
C VAL A 54 -3.51 -2.21 4.90
N THR A 55 -4.56 -2.26 5.72
CA THR A 55 -5.64 -1.28 5.60
C THR A 55 -5.26 0.06 6.25
N VAL A 56 -5.92 1.14 5.81
CA VAL A 56 -5.79 2.45 6.45
C VAL A 56 -6.14 2.39 7.94
N THR A 57 -7.11 1.57 8.32
CA THR A 57 -7.46 1.32 9.73
C THR A 57 -6.27 0.80 10.52
N GLU A 58 -5.60 -0.25 10.02
CA GLU A 58 -4.45 -0.85 10.71
C GLU A 58 -3.30 0.13 10.86
N ILE A 59 -3.05 0.97 9.84
CA ILE A 59 -2.04 2.03 9.92
C ILE A 59 -2.40 3.05 11.01
N LYS A 60 -3.66 3.50 11.06
CA LYS A 60 -4.13 4.44 12.09
C LYS A 60 -3.97 3.85 13.49
N GLU A 61 -4.34 2.59 13.68
CA GLU A 61 -4.19 1.89 14.97
C GLU A 61 -2.71 1.76 15.36
N ALA A 62 -1.82 1.40 14.43
CA ALA A 62 -0.38 1.29 14.68
C ALA A 62 0.27 2.63 15.07
N ILE A 63 -0.13 3.73 14.40
CA ILE A 63 0.34 5.09 14.72
C ILE A 63 -0.14 5.50 16.12
N LEU A 64 -1.41 5.26 16.45
CA LEU A 64 -1.96 5.55 17.78
C LEU A 64 -1.21 4.79 18.87
N HIS A 65 -0.89 3.52 18.63
CA HIS A 65 -0.16 2.68 19.58
C HIS A 65 1.31 3.11 19.77
N SER A 66 1.94 3.66 18.74
CA SER A 66 3.35 4.08 18.76
C SER A 66 3.57 5.45 19.42
N GLN A 67 2.50 6.22 19.66
CA GLN A 67 2.55 7.54 20.31
C GLN A 67 2.33 7.49 21.84
N GLN A 68 2.22 6.29 22.43
CA GLN A 68 2.13 6.07 23.89
C GLN A 68 3.51 5.84 24.52
#